data_AF-A0A2V9DKR3-F1
#
_entry.id   AF-A0A2V9DKR3-F1
#
_cell.length_a   1.000
_cell.length_b   1.000
_cell.length_c   1.000
_cell.angle_alpha   90.00
_cell.angle_beta   90.00
_cell.angle_gamma   90.00
#
_symmetry.space_group_name_H-M   'P 1'
#
loop_
_entity.id
_entity.type
_entity.pdbx_description
1 polymer ?
#
loop_
_entity_poly.entity_id
_entity_poly.type
_entity_poly.pdbx_seq_one_letter_code
_entity_poly.pdbx_strand_id
1 'polypeptide(L)' 'MVERFNRPSKNYLIYQVTIEDPMVLAKPWTSAPRKWSLAQDPNDGLQEYVCTHNEEPSDIKKINAAKAKGK' A
#
# COMPACT_ATOMS: atom_id res chain seq x y z
N MET A 1 17.75 -2.39 12.83
CA MET A 1 17.19 -2.90 11.56
C MET A 1 16.58 -1.76 10.78
N VAL A 2 16.55 -1.85 9.46
CA VAL A 2 15.93 -0.85 8.58
C VAL A 2 15.02 -1.56 7.58
N GLU A 3 13.76 -1.12 7.50
CA GLU A 3 12.78 -1.62 6.56
C GLU A 3 12.57 -0.61 5.42
N ARG A 4 12.48 -1.10 4.20
CA ARG A 4 12.21 -0.30 3.00
C ARG A 4 11.00 -0.86 2.27
N PHE A 5 10.00 -0.01 2.13
CA PHE A 5 8.76 -0.30 1.42
C PHE A 5 8.71 0.55 0.16
N ASN A 6 8.48 -0.07 -0.99
CA ASN A 6 8.29 0.61 -2.26
C ASN A 6 7.02 0.06 -2.92
N ARG A 7 6.11 0.93 -3.37
CA ARG A 7 4.88 0.53 -4.06
C ARG A 7 4.99 0.89 -5.55
N PRO A 8 5.58 0.02 -6.40
CA PRO A 8 5.79 0.33 -7.81
C PRO A 8 4.51 0.23 -8.66
N SER A 9 3.45 -0.36 -8.11
CA SER A 9 2.16 -0.51 -8.79
C SER A 9 1.01 -0.49 -7.78
N LYS A 10 -0.23 -0.35 -8.26
CA LYS A 10 -1.40 -0.36 -7.38
C LYS A 10 -1.52 -1.64 -6.54
N ASN A 11 -1.10 -2.78 -7.08
CA ASN A 11 -1.39 -4.09 -6.47
C ASN A 11 -0.17 -4.75 -5.82
N TYR A 12 1.02 -4.17 -5.93
CA TYR A 12 2.23 -4.80 -5.40
C TYR A 12 3.03 -3.85 -4.51
N LEU A 13 3.49 -4.40 -3.40
CA LEU A 13 4.46 -3.79 -2.50
C LEU A 13 5.77 -4.58 -2.62
N ILE A 14 6.87 -3.87 -2.83
CA ILE A 14 8.21 -4.40 -2.69
C ILE A 14 8.68 -4.09 -1.27
N TYR A 15 9.01 -5.14 -0.52
CA TYR A 15 9.56 -5.07 0.82
C TYR A 15 11.01 -5.54 0.82
N GLN A 16 11.87 -4.79 1.50
CA GLN A 16 13.25 -5.18 1.74
C GLN A 16 13.65 -4.81 3.17
N VAL A 17 14.39 -5.70 3.83
CA VAL A 17 14.87 -5.48 5.19
C VAL A 17 16.38 -5.59 5.26
N THR A 18 17.01 -4.68 6.01
CA THR A 18 18.41 -4.74 6.41
C THR A 18 18.47 -4.98 7.92
N ILE A 19 19.12 -6.07 8.31
CA ILE A 19 19.31 -6.48 9.69
C ILE A 19 20.78 -6.23 10.07
N GLU A 20 20.97 -5.46 11.13
CA GLU A 20 22.27 -5.16 11.72
C GLU A 20 22.25 -5.74 13.14
N ASP A 21 22.78 -6.95 13.30
CA ASP A 21 22.94 -7.62 14.59
C ASP A 21 24.38 -8.14 14.70
N PRO A 22 25.29 -7.42 15.39
CA PRO A 22 26.69 -7.80 15.47
C PRO A 22 26.96 -9.01 16.37
N MET A 23 26.00 -9.44 17.19
CA MET A 23 26.17 -10.64 18.02
C MET A 23 25.96 -11.93 17.22
N VAL A 24 25.09 -11.88 16.20
CA VAL A 24 24.71 -13.04 15.39
C VAL A 24 25.27 -12.98 13.97
N LEU A 25 25.38 -11.79 13.38
CA LEU A 25 25.79 -11.59 12.00
C LEU A 25 27.17 -10.91 11.91
N ALA A 26 28.06 -11.48 11.11
CA ALA A 26 29.39 -10.90 10.87
C ALA A 26 29.36 -9.55 10.14
N LYS A 27 28.25 -9.22 9.48
CA LYS A 27 28.01 -7.95 8.77
C LYS A 27 26.51 -7.73 8.59
N PRO A 28 26.06 -6.49 8.32
CA PRO A 28 24.68 -6.23 7.93
C PRO A 28 24.23 -7.15 6.79
N TRP A 29 23.07 -7.77 6.97
CA TRP A 29 22.45 -8.61 5.95
C TRP A 29 21.21 -7.89 5.39
N THR A 30 21.13 -7.81 4.07
CA THR A 30 19.98 -7.24 3.38
C THR A 30 19.27 -8.35 2.61
N SER A 31 17.97 -8.48 2.81
CA SER A 31 17.16 -9.46 2.08
C SER A 31 17.12 -9.14 0.57
N ALA A 32 16.87 -10.15 -0.25
CA ALA A 32 16.38 -9.88 -1.61
C ALA A 32 15.05 -9.09 -1.54
N PRO A 33 14.75 -8.23 -2.53
CA PRO A 33 13.45 -7.57 -2.61
C PRO A 33 12.32 -8.60 -2.70
N ARG A 34 11.36 -8.52 -1.78
CA ARG A 34 10.18 -9.40 -1.76
C ARG A 34 8.98 -8.66 -2.34
N LYS A 35 8.33 -9.28 -3.31
CA LYS A 35 7.08 -8.77 -3.88
C LYS A 35 5.91 -9.36 -3.11
N TRP A 36 5.08 -8.49 -2.54
CA TRP A 36 3.83 -8.85 -1.86
C TRP A 36 2.64 -8.32 -2.66
N SER A 37 1.62 -9.17 -2.82
CA SER A 37 0.32 -8.75 -3.35
C SER A 37 -0.41 -7.97 -2.26
N LEU A 38 -0.92 -6.80 -2.62
CA LEU A 38 -1.84 -6.03 -1.78
C LEU A 38 -3.31 -6.40 -2.03
N ALA A 39 -3.59 -7.06 -3.16
CA ALA A 39 -4.91 -7.58 -3.49
C ALA A 39 -5.17 -8.88 -2.70
N GLN A 40 -6.35 -9.00 -2.10
CA GLN A 40 -6.78 -10.21 -1.39
C GLN A 40 -7.36 -11.28 -2.33
N ASP A 41 -7.78 -10.89 -3.54
CA ASP A 41 -8.29 -11.75 -4.61
C ASP A 41 -7.67 -11.35 -5.97
N PRO A 42 -7.55 -12.25 -6.97
CA PRO A 42 -7.05 -11.88 -8.30
C PRO A 42 -7.83 -10.74 -8.99
N ASN A 43 -9.09 -10.53 -8.61
CA ASN A 43 -9.96 -9.46 -9.12
C ASN A 43 -10.06 -8.26 -8.17
N ASP A 44 -9.39 -8.29 -7.03
CA ASP A 44 -9.39 -7.20 -6.06
C ASP A 44 -8.45 -6.07 -6.54
N GLY A 45 -9.03 -4.89 -6.71
CA GLY A 45 -8.32 -3.69 -7.09
C GLY A 45 -8.29 -2.75 -5.90
N LEU A 46 -7.09 -2.46 -5.40
CA LEU A 46 -6.91 -1.57 -4.26
C LEU A 46 -7.48 -0.19 -4.61
N GLN A 47 -8.61 0.14 -3.99
CA GLN A 47 -9.31 1.39 -4.20
C GLN A 47 -8.73 2.48 -3.32
N GLU A 48 -8.85 3.71 -3.80
CA GLU A 48 -8.56 4.87 -2.99
C GLU A 48 -9.70 5.04 -1.98
N TYR A 49 -9.37 4.90 -0.70
CA TYR A 49 -10.31 5.26 0.34
C TYR A 49 -10.27 6.77 0.53
N VAL A 50 -11.42 7.42 0.42
CA VAL A 50 -11.56 8.82 0.78
C VAL A 50 -11.80 8.88 2.28
N CYS A 51 -10.93 9.59 3.00
CA CYS A 51 -11.09 9.76 4.44
C CYS A 51 -12.33 10.61 4.76
N THR A 52 -13.43 9.92 5.03
CA THR A 52 -14.76 10.41 5.46
C THR A 52 -14.84 10.85 6.93
N HIS A 53 -13.71 11.00 7.65
CA HIS A 53 -13.66 11.22 9.10
C HIS A 53 -14.64 10.37 9.93
N ASN A 54 -14.82 9.12 9.50
CA ASN A 54 -15.55 8.08 10.21
C ASN A 54 -17.05 8.33 10.43
N GLU A 55 -17.74 8.93 9.45
CA GLU A 55 -19.15 8.70 9.03
C GLU A 55 -19.61 9.88 8.12
N GLU A 56 -19.10 9.99 6.89
CA GLU A 56 -19.56 11.07 5.97
C GLU A 56 -20.65 10.58 4.99
N PRO A 57 -21.92 10.95 5.20
CA PRO A 57 -22.94 11.07 4.14
C PRO A 57 -22.57 11.99 2.95
N SER A 58 -21.39 12.60 2.96
CA SER A 58 -20.92 13.63 2.02
C SER A 58 -19.94 13.14 0.97
N ASP A 59 -19.06 12.17 1.25
CA ASP A 59 -18.35 11.45 0.17
C ASP A 59 -19.35 10.67 -0.71
N ILE A 60 -20.48 10.28 -0.12
CA ILE A 60 -21.69 9.79 -0.79
C ILE A 60 -22.30 10.85 -1.74
N LYS A 61 -22.30 12.15 -1.38
CA LYS A 61 -22.82 13.23 -2.26
C LYS A 61 -21.82 13.66 -3.34
N LYS A 62 -20.52 13.63 -3.08
CA LYS A 62 -19.48 14.03 -4.04
C LYS A 62 -19.35 13.03 -5.21
N ILE A 63 -19.59 11.74 -4.96
CA ILE A 63 -19.77 10.69 -5.99
C ILE A 63 -21.01 10.97 -6.87
N ASN A 64 -22.08 11.52 -6.28
CA ASN A 64 -23.30 11.86 -7.02
C ASN A 64 -23.16 13.12 -7.88
N ALA A 65 -22.35 14.10 -7.48
CA ALA A 65 -22.10 15.32 -8.26
C ALA A 65 -21.12 15.10 -9.43
N ALA A 66 -20.14 14.19 -9.29
CA ALA A 66 -19.24 13.80 -10.39
C ALA A 66 -19.99 13.12 -11.57
N LYS A 67 -21.11 12.43 -11.31
CA LYS A 67 -22.05 11.87 -12.30
C LYS A 67 -22.86 12.92 -13.08
N ALA A 68 -22.95 14.15 -12.59
CA ALA A 68 -23.80 15.20 -13.17
C ALA A 68 -23.08 16.14 -14.16
N LYS A 69 -21.73 16.16 -14.20
CA LYS A 69 -20.91 17.09 -14.99
C LYS A 69 -20.29 16.52 -16.29
N GLY A 70 -20.46 15.22 -16.56
CA GLY A 70 -19.85 14.52 -17.72
C GLY A 70 -20.75 14.34 -18.95
N LYS A 71 -21.84 15.12 -19.06
CA LYS A 71 -22.82 15.11 -20.15
C LYS A 71 -23.11 16.54 -20.59
#